data_AF-A0A7K4BKX3-F1
#
_entry.id   AF-A0A7K4BKX3-F1
#
_cell.length_a   1.000
_cell.length_b   1.000
_cell.length_c   1.000
_cell.angle_alpha   90.00
_cell.angle_beta   90.00
_cell.angle_gamma   90.00
#
_symmetry.space_group_name_H-M   'P 1'
#
loop_
_entity.id
_entity.type
_entity.pdbx_description
1 polymer ?
#
loop_
_entity_poly.entity_id
_entity_poly.type
_entity_poly.pdbx_seq_one_letter_code
_entity_poly.pdbx_strand_id
1 'polypeptide(L)'
;MAVTAAGVIISEQTYGEKIDAGQNVYLKSDGKWYRARASSVVTSAGDLAIALDSGVAGGKGRLVKLGYVNNTAWSWTPGAPLYLSAATAGGLTQTRPTGAGNVVREVATVASDPSTIYFDPSPSSGPLATVEGLTAEKGDLIIGQAGAWAKLPAGDPWAEIHPNPTVAGGLAWRPTVPDLLNRVVYETDEAGNTLEIHQVYIPPFRGDGLPDANLNGVLFGDVWFDKYLACQPDASNVSSGSVSPNNPGTNGAASKPHVVPWTDINWGNAKQAIENRGGAANRKSGTCT
;
A
#
# COMPACT_ATOMS: atom_id res chain seq x y z
N MET A 1 49.76 17.02 4.60
CA MET A 1 49.53 15.85 3.74
C MET A 1 48.70 16.29 2.57
N ALA A 2 49.05 15.89 1.35
CA ALA A 2 48.33 16.29 0.15
C ALA A 2 47.15 15.34 -0.06
N VAL A 3 45.94 15.86 0.08
CA VAL A 3 44.73 15.15 -0.38
C VAL A 3 44.68 15.30 -1.89
N THR A 4 44.53 14.19 -2.61
CA THR A 4 44.40 14.20 -4.07
C THR A 4 43.06 13.62 -4.47
N ALA A 5 42.54 14.03 -5.63
CA ALA A 5 41.27 13.55 -6.12
C ALA A 5 41.20 13.50 -7.64
N ALA A 6 40.37 12.60 -8.16
CA ALA A 6 40.01 12.47 -9.56
C ALA A 6 38.50 12.34 -9.69
N GLY A 7 37.86 13.25 -10.43
CA GLY A 7 36.41 13.29 -10.60
C GLY A 7 35.87 14.70 -10.82
N VAL A 8 34.66 14.97 -10.35
CA VAL A 8 34.02 16.29 -10.44
C VAL A 8 34.59 17.20 -9.36
N ILE A 9 35.46 18.12 -9.74
CA ILE A 9 36.10 19.08 -8.83
C ILE A 9 35.57 20.48 -9.14
N ILE A 10 35.16 21.19 -8.10
CA ILE A 10 34.78 22.60 -8.16
C ILE A 10 35.83 23.44 -7.44
N SER A 11 36.20 24.55 -8.05
CA SER A 11 37.23 25.47 -7.55
C SER A 11 36.60 26.74 -6.96
N GLU A 12 37.42 27.52 -6.26
CA GLU A 12 37.05 28.83 -5.71
C GLU A 12 35.84 28.85 -4.77
N GLN A 13 35.59 27.76 -4.06
CA GLN A 13 34.48 27.65 -3.13
C GLN A 13 34.80 28.35 -1.82
N THR A 14 33.87 29.16 -1.31
CA THR A 14 34.08 29.94 -0.08
C THR A 14 33.78 29.10 1.15
N TYR A 15 34.71 29.07 2.10
CA TYR A 15 34.53 28.38 3.39
C TYR A 15 33.82 29.28 4.40
N GLY A 16 32.87 28.71 5.12
CA GLY A 16 32.10 29.38 6.17
C GLY A 16 32.75 29.29 7.55
N GLU A 17 33.71 28.38 7.72
CA GLU A 17 34.46 28.13 8.95
C GLU A 17 35.88 27.62 8.63
N LYS A 18 36.67 27.27 9.64
CA LYS A 18 37.93 26.55 9.42
C LYS A 18 37.65 25.13 8.95
N ILE A 19 38.21 24.77 7.80
CA ILE A 19 38.10 23.46 7.17
C ILE A 19 39.50 22.97 6.84
N ASP A 20 39.79 21.72 7.17
CA ASP A 20 41.04 21.06 6.79
C ASP A 20 40.83 20.16 5.58
N ALA A 21 41.87 20.01 4.74
CA ALA A 21 41.84 19.09 3.61
C ALA A 21 41.50 17.65 4.07
N GLY A 22 40.61 17.00 3.33
CA GLY A 22 40.08 15.67 3.60
C GLY A 22 38.82 15.66 4.47
N GLN A 23 38.33 16.82 4.93
CA GLN A 23 37.07 16.89 5.65
C GLN A 23 35.86 16.92 4.72
N ASN A 24 34.79 16.26 5.11
CA ASN A 24 33.49 16.40 4.45
C ASN A 24 32.84 17.73 4.80
N VAL A 25 32.24 18.35 3.79
CA VAL A 25 31.56 19.63 3.91
C VAL A 25 30.17 19.57 3.30
N TYR A 26 29.26 20.42 3.77
CA TYR A 26 27.94 20.64 3.21
C TYR A 26 27.79 22.10 2.79
N LEU A 27 27.01 22.35 1.73
CA LEU A 27 26.64 23.69 1.31
C LEU A 27 25.48 24.19 2.17
N LYS A 28 25.68 25.30 2.86
CA LYS A 28 24.64 25.98 3.62
C LYS A 28 23.93 27.01 2.74
N SER A 29 22.72 27.41 3.13
CA SER A 29 21.89 28.40 2.41
C SER A 29 22.52 29.78 2.25
N ASP A 30 23.59 30.10 2.99
CA ASP A 30 24.38 31.33 2.82
C ASP A 30 25.42 31.24 1.69
N GLY A 31 25.45 30.13 0.95
CA GLY A 31 26.35 29.91 -0.20
C GLY A 31 27.78 29.54 0.19
N LYS A 32 28.03 29.24 1.47
CA LYS A 32 29.36 28.84 1.97
C LYS A 32 29.36 27.40 2.43
N TRP A 33 30.55 26.82 2.46
CA TRP A 33 30.77 25.43 2.85
C TRP A 33 31.15 25.32 4.33
N TYR A 34 30.48 24.41 5.04
CA TYR A 34 30.69 24.12 6.46
C TYR A 34 30.91 22.63 6.66
N ARG A 35 31.50 22.21 7.77
CA ARG A 35 31.78 20.80 8.07
C ARG A 35 30.49 20.02 8.24
N ALA A 36 30.36 18.92 7.50
CA ALA A 36 29.20 18.03 7.59
C ALA A 36 29.27 17.17 8.85
N ARG A 37 28.11 16.82 9.42
CA ARG A 37 28.03 15.98 10.62
C ARG A 37 26.70 15.24 10.65
N ALA A 38 26.71 13.94 10.90
CA ALA A 38 25.51 13.12 10.86
C ALA A 38 24.46 13.48 11.93
N SER A 39 24.82 14.23 12.98
CA SER A 39 23.92 14.52 14.12
C SER A 39 22.82 15.55 13.83
N SER A 40 22.64 15.97 12.58
CA SER A 40 21.56 16.87 12.17
C SER A 40 21.24 16.71 10.69
N VAL A 41 19.95 16.79 10.36
CA VAL A 41 19.44 16.81 8.99
C VAL A 41 19.99 18.02 8.21
N VAL A 42 20.12 19.17 8.88
CA VAL A 42 20.58 20.43 8.26
C VAL A 42 22.01 20.31 7.71
N THR A 43 22.85 19.51 8.36
CA THR A 43 24.27 19.36 8.03
C THR A 43 24.57 18.12 7.19
N SER A 44 23.55 17.32 6.84
CA SER A 44 23.73 15.98 6.25
C SER A 44 22.86 15.72 5.02
N ALA A 45 21.72 16.40 4.87
CA ALA A 45 20.77 16.15 3.78
C ALA A 45 21.07 16.95 2.51
N GLY A 46 21.75 18.09 2.66
CA GLY A 46 22.08 18.99 1.56
C GLY A 46 23.20 18.48 0.64
N ASP A 47 23.70 19.42 -0.16
CA ASP A 47 24.77 19.17 -1.11
C ASP A 47 26.11 18.95 -0.38
N LEU A 48 26.76 17.80 -0.60
CA LEU A 48 28.00 17.40 0.10
C LEU A 48 29.22 17.41 -0.81
N ALA A 49 30.40 17.62 -0.23
CA ALA A 49 31.68 17.54 -0.91
C ALA A 49 32.81 17.14 0.06
N ILE A 50 33.99 16.80 -0.45
CA ILE A 50 35.23 16.69 0.34
C ILE A 50 36.14 17.88 0.01
N ALA A 51 36.69 18.53 1.04
CA ALA A 51 37.66 19.60 0.86
C ALA A 51 39.02 19.06 0.41
N LEU A 52 39.58 19.63 -0.66
CA LEU A 52 40.92 19.28 -1.15
C LEU A 52 42.00 20.21 -0.58
N ASP A 53 41.61 21.43 -0.19
CA ASP A 53 42.51 22.45 0.37
C ASP A 53 42.03 22.87 1.77
N SER A 54 42.96 23.08 2.70
CA SER A 54 42.65 23.66 4.01
C SER A 54 42.43 25.18 3.90
N GLY A 55 41.55 25.73 4.73
CA GLY A 55 41.29 27.17 4.77
C GLY A 55 40.54 27.61 6.02
N VAL A 56 40.36 28.92 6.15
CA VAL A 56 39.60 29.57 7.23
C VAL A 56 38.33 30.22 6.68
N ALA A 57 37.46 30.70 7.56
CA ALA A 57 36.24 31.40 7.18
C ALA A 57 36.52 32.57 6.23
N GLY A 58 35.77 32.66 5.13
CA GLY A 58 35.95 33.63 4.06
C GLY A 58 37.06 33.28 3.06
N GLY A 59 37.92 32.31 3.36
CA GLY A 59 38.90 31.77 2.42
C GLY A 59 38.23 30.96 1.31
N LYS A 60 38.96 30.78 0.20
CA LYS A 60 38.53 29.95 -0.94
C LYS A 60 39.36 28.67 -1.03
N GLY A 61 38.75 27.58 -1.49
CA GLY A 61 39.44 26.31 -1.76
C GLY A 61 38.74 25.46 -2.81
N ARG A 62 39.34 24.32 -3.15
CA ARG A 62 38.76 23.32 -4.06
C ARG A 62 38.02 22.23 -3.30
N LEU A 63 36.94 21.75 -3.88
CA LEU A 63 36.12 20.66 -3.35
C LEU A 63 35.89 19.59 -4.42
N VAL A 64 35.83 18.33 -4.02
CA VAL A 64 35.40 17.21 -4.88
C VAL A 64 33.97 16.81 -4.57
N LYS A 65 33.16 16.71 -5.62
CA LYS A 65 31.72 16.46 -5.59
C LYS A 65 31.36 14.99 -5.83
N LEU A 66 32.18 14.30 -6.61
CA LEU A 66 32.01 12.92 -7.02
C LEU A 66 33.37 12.41 -7.53
N GLY A 67 33.78 11.20 -7.14
CA GLY A 67 34.97 10.55 -7.68
C GLY A 67 35.91 9.99 -6.62
N TYR A 68 37.13 9.63 -7.04
CA TYR A 68 38.12 9.05 -6.15
C TYR A 68 38.86 10.12 -5.37
N VAL A 69 39.06 9.87 -4.06
CA VAL A 69 39.81 10.74 -3.15
C VAL A 69 40.84 9.91 -2.41
N ASN A 70 42.10 10.34 -2.42
CA ASN A 70 43.18 9.72 -1.68
C ASN A 70 43.65 10.65 -0.55
N ASN A 71 43.81 10.08 0.64
CA ASN A 71 44.44 10.72 1.78
C ASN A 71 45.27 9.68 2.55
N THR A 72 46.59 9.85 2.53
CA THR A 72 47.54 8.92 3.16
C THR A 72 47.42 8.79 4.68
N ALA A 73 46.64 9.67 5.33
CA ALA A 73 46.33 9.56 6.75
C ALA A 73 45.18 8.57 7.05
N TRP A 74 44.44 8.13 6.02
CA TRP A 74 43.35 7.17 6.17
C TRP A 74 43.85 5.73 6.14
N SER A 75 43.18 4.89 6.93
CA SER A 75 43.42 3.45 7.01
C SER A 75 42.07 2.75 7.18
N TRP A 76 41.24 2.82 6.15
CA TRP A 76 39.90 2.23 6.17
C TRP A 76 39.92 0.78 5.71
N THR A 77 38.93 -0.02 6.11
CA THR A 77 38.76 -1.37 5.56
C THR A 77 38.30 -1.30 4.10
N PRO A 78 39.06 -1.85 3.12
CA PRO A 78 38.66 -1.88 1.70
C PRO A 78 37.28 -2.48 1.47
N GLY A 79 36.51 -1.91 0.52
CA GLY A 79 35.18 -2.38 0.13
C GLY A 79 34.04 -2.08 1.11
N ALA A 80 34.34 -1.55 2.31
CA ALA A 80 33.33 -1.20 3.29
C ALA A 80 32.75 0.21 3.04
N PRO A 81 31.48 0.45 3.43
CA PRO A 81 30.84 1.74 3.29
C PRO A 81 31.37 2.75 4.32
N LEU A 82 31.31 4.04 3.96
CA LEU A 82 31.62 5.16 4.83
C LEU A 82 30.41 6.08 4.99
N TYR A 83 30.14 6.43 6.24
CA TYR A 83 29.07 7.34 6.65
C TYR A 83 29.66 8.66 7.14
N LEU A 84 28.83 9.70 7.19
CA LEU A 84 29.17 10.91 7.95
C LEU A 84 29.32 10.55 9.44
N SER A 85 30.34 11.11 10.10
CA SER A 85 30.52 10.93 11.54
C SER A 85 29.48 11.74 12.33
N ALA A 86 28.83 11.08 13.30
CA ALA A 86 27.99 11.77 14.29
C ALA A 86 28.83 12.39 15.42
N ALA A 87 30.03 11.88 15.68
CA ALA A 87 30.90 12.34 16.76
C ALA A 87 31.79 13.52 16.35
N THR A 88 32.29 13.52 15.12
CA THR A 88 33.32 14.45 14.65
C THR A 88 32.83 15.22 13.42
N ALA A 89 32.68 16.54 13.53
CA ALA A 89 32.34 17.38 12.38
C ALA A 89 33.43 17.32 11.30
N GLY A 90 33.03 17.09 10.06
CA GLY A 90 33.90 16.87 8.91
C GLY A 90 34.48 15.46 8.82
N GLY A 91 34.20 14.59 9.78
CA GLY A 91 34.72 13.22 9.80
C GLY A 91 33.88 12.22 8.98
N LEU A 92 34.57 11.18 8.50
CA LEU A 92 33.99 9.94 7.98
C LEU A 92 34.09 8.83 9.04
N THR A 93 33.22 7.83 8.96
CA THR A 93 33.28 6.64 9.82
C THR A 93 32.75 5.41 9.10
N GLN A 94 33.30 4.23 9.42
CA GLN A 94 32.74 2.93 9.00
C GLN A 94 31.66 2.42 9.96
N THR A 95 31.50 3.05 11.13
CA THR A 95 30.45 2.72 12.09
C THR A 95 29.18 3.49 11.76
N ARG A 96 28.12 2.76 11.43
CA ARG A 96 26.78 3.33 11.18
C ARG A 96 26.31 4.19 12.38
N PRO A 97 25.92 5.46 12.18
CA PRO A 97 25.33 6.28 13.23
C PRO A 97 23.99 5.70 13.75
N THR A 98 23.73 5.75 15.06
CA THR A 98 22.52 5.13 15.69
C THR A 98 21.75 6.02 16.67
N GLY A 99 22.33 7.14 17.13
CA GLY A 99 21.65 8.09 18.02
C GLY A 99 20.42 8.75 17.39
N ALA A 100 19.41 9.06 18.22
CA ALA A 100 18.22 9.77 17.78
C ALA A 100 18.55 11.12 17.11
N GLY A 101 17.94 11.38 15.96
CA GLY A 101 18.22 12.57 15.15
C GLY A 101 19.47 12.48 14.28
N ASN A 102 20.22 11.37 14.32
CA ASN A 102 21.29 11.12 13.38
C ASN A 102 20.74 10.76 12.00
N VAL A 103 21.39 11.28 10.97
CA VAL A 103 21.16 10.93 9.58
C VAL A 103 22.11 9.81 9.18
N VAL A 104 21.55 8.66 8.82
CA VAL A 104 22.30 7.54 8.26
C VAL A 104 22.37 7.72 6.75
N ARG A 105 23.52 8.20 6.27
CA ARG A 105 23.82 8.38 4.85
C ARG A 105 25.19 7.81 4.55
N GLU A 106 25.24 6.78 3.70
CA GLU A 106 26.48 6.37 3.05
C GLU A 106 26.86 7.46 2.05
N VAL A 107 28.13 7.88 2.08
CA VAL A 107 28.64 8.97 1.24
C VAL A 107 29.85 8.56 0.41
N ALA A 108 30.46 7.42 0.73
CA ALA A 108 31.59 6.87 0.00
C ALA A 108 31.74 5.37 0.26
N THR A 109 32.43 4.69 -0.64
CA THR A 109 32.90 3.32 -0.45
C THR A 109 34.42 3.30 -0.49
N VAL A 110 35.07 2.54 0.39
CA VAL A 110 36.53 2.41 0.39
C VAL A 110 36.98 1.60 -0.83
N ALA A 111 37.96 2.11 -1.58
CA ALA A 111 38.52 1.42 -2.72
C ALA A 111 39.40 0.22 -2.28
N SER A 112 40.08 -0.42 -3.23
CA SER A 112 41.01 -1.51 -2.93
C SER A 112 42.19 -1.09 -2.05
N ASP A 113 42.56 0.20 -2.10
CA ASP A 113 43.56 0.81 -1.23
C ASP A 113 42.87 1.46 0.00
N PRO A 114 43.25 1.09 1.25
CA PRO A 114 42.74 1.67 2.49
C PRO A 114 42.76 3.21 2.59
N SER A 115 43.64 3.85 1.83
CA SER A 115 43.81 5.32 1.82
C SER A 115 42.97 6.02 0.73
N THR A 116 42.26 5.26 -0.09
CA THR A 116 41.47 5.76 -1.23
C THR A 116 40.00 5.41 -1.06
N ILE A 117 39.12 6.37 -1.34
CA ILE A 117 37.67 6.18 -1.32
C ILE A 117 37.06 6.61 -2.65
N TYR A 118 35.97 5.98 -3.07
CA TYR A 118 35.08 6.50 -4.09
C TYR A 118 33.97 7.29 -3.40
N PHE A 119 34.05 8.61 -3.48
CA PHE A 119 33.07 9.52 -2.92
C PHE A 119 31.94 9.72 -3.92
N ASP A 120 30.76 9.26 -3.55
CA ASP A 120 29.51 9.46 -4.28
C ASP A 120 28.45 9.83 -3.26
N PRO A 121 28.31 11.14 -2.96
CA PRO A 121 27.29 11.60 -2.06
C PRO A 121 26.00 11.82 -2.84
N SER A 122 25.69 11.06 -3.90
CA SER A 122 24.36 11.13 -4.51
C SER A 122 23.30 11.11 -3.39
N PRO A 123 22.24 11.92 -3.53
CA PRO A 123 21.25 12.02 -2.48
C PRO A 123 20.83 10.60 -2.16
N SER A 124 20.88 10.23 -0.86
CA SER A 124 20.25 9.00 -0.40
C SER A 124 18.93 8.94 -1.14
N SER A 125 18.72 7.91 -1.95
CA SER A 125 17.41 7.64 -2.53
C SER A 125 16.38 8.00 -1.46
N GLY A 126 15.52 8.96 -1.81
CA GLY A 126 14.55 9.51 -0.88
C GLY A 126 13.77 8.39 -0.20
N PRO A 127 13.13 8.72 0.92
CA PRO A 127 13.46 8.08 2.19
C PRO A 127 13.60 6.55 2.06
N LEU A 128 14.82 6.02 2.15
CA LEU A 128 14.99 4.70 2.77
C LEU A 128 14.63 4.87 4.24
N ALA A 129 13.32 4.92 4.52
CA ALA A 129 12.82 5.00 5.86
C ALA A 129 13.25 3.68 6.54
N THR A 130 14.29 3.79 7.34
CA THR A 130 14.81 2.64 8.07
C THR A 130 13.75 2.31 9.12
N VAL A 131 13.22 1.10 9.08
CA VAL A 131 12.32 0.57 10.12
C VAL A 131 13.19 0.26 11.34
N GLU A 132 13.65 1.29 12.06
CA GLU A 132 14.44 1.10 13.28
C GLU A 132 13.52 0.87 14.48
N GLY A 133 13.75 -0.21 15.20
CA GLY A 133 13.09 -0.48 16.48
C GLY A 133 11.66 -1.03 16.40
N LEU A 134 11.15 -1.39 15.21
CA LEU A 134 9.86 -2.04 15.07
C LEU A 134 10.03 -3.56 15.00
N THR A 135 9.53 -4.28 16.00
CA THR A 135 9.43 -5.74 15.97
C THR A 135 8.16 -6.14 15.19
N ALA A 136 8.35 -6.94 14.14
CA ALA A 136 7.27 -7.53 13.34
C ALA A 136 7.25 -9.05 13.54
N GLU A 137 6.05 -9.63 13.60
CA GLU A 137 5.84 -11.07 13.63
C GLU A 137 5.48 -11.60 12.23
N LYS A 138 5.52 -12.93 12.06
CA LYS A 138 5.15 -13.55 10.78
C LYS A 138 3.70 -13.21 10.43
N GLY A 139 3.49 -12.57 9.28
CA GLY A 139 2.16 -12.21 8.78
C GLY A 139 1.74 -10.77 9.09
N ASP A 140 2.55 -10.03 9.86
CA ASP A 140 2.31 -8.59 10.06
C ASP A 140 2.54 -7.81 8.77
N LEU A 141 1.73 -6.75 8.59
CA LEU A 141 1.94 -5.77 7.53
C LEU A 141 2.49 -4.47 8.13
N ILE A 142 3.58 -3.95 7.54
CA ILE A 142 4.20 -2.70 7.96
C ILE A 142 3.76 -1.56 7.04
N ILE A 143 3.29 -0.47 7.63
CA ILE A 143 2.67 0.65 6.92
C ILE A 143 3.50 1.91 7.18
N GLY A 144 3.97 2.53 6.10
CA GLY A 144 4.67 3.82 6.16
C GLY A 144 3.69 4.98 6.28
N GLN A 145 3.94 5.86 7.24
CA GLN A 145 3.20 7.10 7.44
C GLN A 145 4.13 8.31 7.39
N ALA A 146 3.56 9.51 7.33
CA ALA A 146 4.32 10.76 7.36
C ALA A 146 5.16 10.84 8.64
N GLY A 147 6.44 10.47 8.55
CA GLY A 147 7.41 10.53 9.65
C GLY A 147 7.31 9.41 10.68
N ALA A 148 6.50 8.37 10.46
CA ALA A 148 6.34 7.24 11.39
C ALA A 148 6.07 5.91 10.67
N TRP A 149 6.26 4.80 11.40
CA TRP A 149 5.91 3.46 10.95
C TRP A 149 4.88 2.86 11.91
N ALA A 150 3.84 2.24 11.35
CA ALA A 150 2.83 1.52 12.12
C ALA A 150 2.81 0.05 11.69
N LYS A 151 2.45 -0.84 12.62
CA LYS A 151 2.16 -2.24 12.32
C LYS A 151 0.66 -2.46 12.25
N LEU A 152 0.23 -3.21 11.25
CA LEU A 152 -1.05 -3.89 11.22
C LEU A 152 -0.78 -5.37 11.54
N PRO A 153 -1.18 -5.86 12.72
CA PRO A 153 -0.95 -7.24 13.12
C PRO A 153 -1.54 -8.23 12.10
N ALA A 154 -0.98 -9.43 12.02
CA ALA A 154 -1.52 -10.51 11.19
C ALA A 154 -3.04 -10.66 11.37
N GLY A 155 -3.77 -10.57 10.26
CA GLY A 155 -5.21 -10.82 10.19
C GLY A 155 -5.51 -12.25 9.77
N ASP A 156 -6.80 -12.53 9.56
CA ASP A 156 -7.22 -13.75 8.86
C ASP A 156 -6.60 -13.74 7.44
N PRO A 157 -6.06 -14.87 6.94
CA PRO A 157 -5.49 -14.96 5.59
C PRO A 157 -6.43 -14.54 4.45
N TRP A 158 -7.73 -14.56 4.70
CA TRP A 158 -8.78 -14.18 3.74
C TRP A 158 -9.39 -12.81 4.01
N ALA A 159 -8.95 -12.11 5.05
CA ALA A 159 -9.42 -10.76 5.33
C ALA A 159 -8.85 -9.77 4.31
N GLU A 160 -9.69 -8.85 3.86
CA GLU A 160 -9.27 -7.72 3.03
C GLU A 160 -8.87 -6.52 3.89
N ILE A 161 -7.96 -5.70 3.40
CA ILE A 161 -7.54 -4.45 4.07
C ILE A 161 -8.44 -3.30 3.61
N HIS A 162 -8.81 -2.40 4.51
CA HIS A 162 -9.52 -1.17 4.17
C HIS A 162 -8.93 0.07 4.87
N PRO A 163 -9.09 1.27 4.28
CA PRO A 163 -8.74 2.52 4.95
C PRO A 163 -9.60 2.75 6.19
N ASN A 164 -8.96 3.10 7.30
CA ASN A 164 -9.63 3.52 8.53
C ASN A 164 -8.82 4.65 9.19
N PRO A 165 -9.26 5.91 9.11
CA PRO A 165 -8.52 7.05 9.65
C PRO A 165 -8.52 7.11 11.19
N THR A 166 -9.30 6.26 11.86
CA THR A 166 -9.43 6.24 13.32
C THR A 166 -8.32 5.43 13.99
N VAL A 167 -7.66 4.53 13.24
CA VAL A 167 -6.54 3.74 13.76
C VAL A 167 -5.22 4.43 13.43
N ALA A 168 -4.24 4.29 14.33
CA ALA A 168 -2.94 4.94 14.18
C ALA A 168 -2.28 4.64 12.83
N GLY A 169 -2.40 3.42 12.29
CA GLY A 169 -1.84 3.02 11.01
C GLY A 169 -2.64 3.42 9.76
N GLY A 170 -3.83 4.02 9.90
CA GLY A 170 -4.69 4.41 8.78
C GLY A 170 -5.32 3.26 7.98
N LEU A 171 -4.96 2.01 8.26
CA LEU A 171 -5.49 0.79 7.64
C LEU A 171 -5.94 -0.19 8.72
N ALA A 172 -7.01 -0.92 8.45
CA ALA A 172 -7.51 -2.00 9.30
C ALA A 172 -7.95 -3.20 8.46
N TRP A 173 -7.94 -4.39 9.05
CA TRP A 173 -8.61 -5.56 8.45
C TRP A 173 -10.11 -5.32 8.42
N ARG A 174 -10.77 -5.64 7.31
CA ARG A 174 -12.22 -5.62 7.24
C ARG A 174 -12.76 -6.56 8.32
N PRO A 175 -13.73 -6.12 9.14
CA PRO A 175 -14.40 -7.03 10.05
C PRO A 175 -15.00 -8.17 9.23
N THR A 176 -14.91 -9.39 9.74
CA THR A 176 -15.57 -10.55 9.14
C THR A 176 -17.06 -10.24 9.07
N VAL A 177 -17.56 -9.93 7.87
CA VAL A 177 -19.01 -9.87 7.65
C VAL A 177 -19.48 -11.30 7.84
N PRO A 178 -20.38 -11.60 8.79
CA PRO A 178 -20.89 -12.95 8.93
C PRO A 178 -21.51 -13.34 7.60
N ASP A 179 -20.98 -14.40 6.98
CA ASP A 179 -21.55 -14.93 5.75
C ASP A 179 -23.03 -15.21 6.01
N LEU A 180 -23.90 -14.48 5.32
CA LEU A 180 -25.32 -14.73 5.38
C LEU A 180 -25.57 -16.17 4.90
N LEU A 181 -26.42 -16.90 5.62
CA LEU A 181 -26.68 -18.31 5.32
C LEU A 181 -27.14 -18.45 3.87
N ASN A 182 -26.41 -19.22 3.08
CA ASN A 182 -26.71 -19.47 1.67
C ASN A 182 -27.34 -20.86 1.50
N ARG A 183 -28.24 -21.01 0.52
CA ARG A 183 -28.74 -22.31 0.07
C ARG A 183 -28.93 -22.32 -1.45
N VAL A 184 -28.96 -23.51 -2.02
CA VAL A 184 -29.41 -23.73 -3.41
C VAL A 184 -30.69 -24.55 -3.33
N VAL A 185 -31.76 -24.04 -3.92
CA VAL A 185 -33.04 -24.73 -4.07
C VAL A 185 -33.10 -25.28 -5.48
N TYR A 186 -33.41 -26.57 -5.59
CA TYR A 186 -33.70 -27.23 -6.84
C TYR A 186 -35.20 -27.53 -6.88
N GLU A 187 -35.94 -26.88 -7.80
CA GLU A 187 -37.36 -27.14 -8.01
C GLU A 187 -37.52 -27.96 -9.30
N THR A 188 -38.09 -29.16 -9.18
CA THR A 188 -38.32 -30.06 -10.32
C THR A 188 -39.81 -30.10 -10.65
N ASP A 189 -40.16 -29.88 -11.92
CA ASP A 189 -41.54 -29.96 -12.40
C ASP A 189 -42.00 -31.42 -12.62
N GLU A 190 -43.28 -31.60 -12.94
CA GLU A 190 -43.87 -32.92 -13.22
C GLU A 190 -43.27 -33.61 -14.46
N ALA A 191 -42.59 -32.85 -15.34
CA ALA A 191 -41.91 -33.35 -16.53
C ALA A 191 -40.43 -33.68 -16.28
N GLY A 192 -39.91 -33.46 -15.06
CA GLY A 192 -38.53 -33.71 -14.67
C GLY A 192 -37.55 -32.57 -15.00
N ASN A 193 -38.03 -31.42 -15.48
CA ASN A 193 -37.19 -30.24 -15.67
C ASN A 193 -36.88 -29.62 -14.32
N THR A 194 -35.63 -29.24 -14.08
CA THR A 194 -35.19 -28.69 -12.79
C THR A 194 -34.69 -27.26 -12.93
N LEU A 195 -35.13 -26.38 -12.04
CA LEU A 195 -34.62 -25.02 -11.88
C LEU A 195 -33.66 -24.96 -10.71
N GLU A 196 -32.57 -24.20 -10.90
CA GLU A 196 -31.57 -23.92 -9.87
C GLU A 196 -31.75 -22.48 -9.36
N ILE A 197 -31.97 -22.33 -8.06
CA ILE A 197 -32.21 -21.04 -7.41
C ILE A 197 -31.26 -20.88 -6.23
N HIS A 198 -30.24 -20.04 -6.41
CA HIS A 198 -29.33 -19.64 -5.33
C HIS A 198 -30.00 -18.57 -4.48
N GLN A 199 -30.05 -18.81 -3.17
CA GLN A 199 -30.69 -17.92 -2.22
C GLN A 199 -29.78 -17.59 -1.04
N VAL A 200 -29.96 -16.39 -0.50
CA VAL A 200 -29.33 -15.87 0.70
C VAL A 200 -30.41 -15.56 1.74
N TYR A 201 -30.22 -16.03 2.97
CA TYR A 201 -31.11 -15.73 4.08
C TYR A 201 -30.80 -14.34 4.61
N ILE A 202 -31.84 -13.52 4.74
CA ILE A 202 -31.76 -12.22 5.41
C ILE A 202 -32.33 -12.41 6.82
N PRO A 203 -31.48 -12.37 7.87
CA PRO A 203 -31.95 -12.48 9.26
C PRO A 203 -32.92 -11.35 9.61
N PRO A 204 -33.73 -11.51 10.66
CA PRO A 204 -34.61 -10.44 11.13
C PRO A 204 -33.81 -9.20 11.54
N PHE A 205 -34.24 -8.02 11.10
CA PHE A 205 -33.66 -6.72 11.47
C PHE A 205 -34.75 -5.66 11.62
N ARG A 206 -34.45 -4.57 12.34
CA ARG A 206 -35.39 -3.43 12.45
C ARG A 206 -34.99 -2.32 11.48
N GLY A 207 -35.97 -1.72 10.81
CA GLY A 207 -35.73 -0.53 10.00
C GLY A 207 -35.27 0.64 10.85
N ASP A 208 -34.26 1.36 10.39
CA ASP A 208 -33.79 2.60 10.99
C ASP A 208 -33.32 3.55 9.89
N GLY A 209 -33.57 4.85 10.05
CA GLY A 209 -33.20 5.88 9.06
C GLY A 209 -33.93 5.82 7.71
N LEU A 210 -35.08 5.14 7.61
CA LEU A 210 -35.86 5.07 6.36
C LEU A 210 -36.64 6.39 6.09
N PRO A 211 -36.80 6.80 4.81
CA PRO A 211 -37.52 8.03 4.44
C PRO A 211 -38.98 8.10 4.89
N ASP A 212 -39.66 6.97 4.94
CA ASP A 212 -40.99 6.87 5.58
C ASP A 212 -40.79 6.53 7.06
N ALA A 213 -41.13 7.48 7.93
CA ALA A 213 -40.97 7.36 9.37
C ALA A 213 -41.73 6.16 9.96
N ASN A 214 -42.82 5.70 9.32
CA ASN A 214 -43.62 4.56 9.79
C ASN A 214 -42.92 3.22 9.61
N LEU A 215 -41.87 3.17 8.77
CA LEU A 215 -41.08 1.97 8.55
C LEU A 215 -39.94 1.83 9.56
N ASN A 216 -39.66 2.87 10.35
CA ASN A 216 -38.63 2.81 11.40
C ASN A 216 -39.15 2.04 12.62
N GLY A 217 -38.35 1.12 13.15
CA GLY A 217 -38.70 0.22 14.25
C GLY A 217 -39.50 -1.03 13.83
N VAL A 218 -39.97 -1.12 12.59
CA VAL A 218 -40.64 -2.30 12.03
C VAL A 218 -39.65 -3.44 11.84
N LEU A 219 -40.07 -4.67 12.14
CA LEU A 219 -39.26 -5.88 11.93
C LEU A 219 -39.37 -6.32 10.47
N PHE A 220 -38.23 -6.37 9.79
CA PHE A 220 -38.03 -6.86 8.43
C PHE A 220 -37.14 -8.10 8.45
N GLY A 221 -36.96 -8.71 7.27
CA GLY A 221 -36.12 -9.89 7.11
C GLY A 221 -36.87 -11.16 7.44
N ASP A 222 -36.14 -12.15 7.95
CA ASP A 222 -36.61 -13.54 8.11
C ASP A 222 -37.14 -14.14 6.80
N VAL A 223 -36.41 -13.88 5.72
CA VAL A 223 -36.81 -14.27 4.37
C VAL A 223 -35.58 -14.62 3.54
N TRP A 224 -35.78 -15.50 2.56
CA TRP A 224 -34.78 -15.86 1.57
C TRP A 224 -34.91 -14.97 0.34
N PHE A 225 -33.82 -14.34 -0.06
CA PHE A 225 -33.73 -13.60 -1.31
C PHE A 225 -32.91 -14.38 -2.33
N ASP A 226 -33.25 -14.24 -3.60
CA ASP A 226 -32.40 -14.73 -4.67
C ASP A 226 -31.06 -13.99 -4.64
N LYS A 227 -29.97 -14.77 -4.65
CA LYS A 227 -28.59 -14.24 -4.56
C LYS A 227 -28.15 -13.55 -5.84
N TYR A 228 -28.65 -13.99 -6.98
CA TYR A 228 -28.31 -13.47 -8.30
C TYR A 228 -29.54 -12.91 -8.99
N LEU A 229 -29.33 -12.07 -10.00
CA LEU A 229 -30.42 -11.60 -10.86
C LEU A 229 -31.12 -12.79 -11.52
N ALA A 230 -32.44 -12.68 -11.67
CA ALA A 230 -33.25 -13.69 -12.33
C ALA A 230 -32.74 -13.93 -13.77
N CYS A 231 -32.66 -15.19 -14.16
CA CYS A 231 -32.18 -15.64 -15.47
C CYS A 231 -33.12 -16.71 -16.05
N GLN A 232 -33.03 -16.96 -17.36
CA GLN A 232 -33.77 -18.08 -17.96
C GLN A 232 -33.16 -19.42 -17.52
N PRO A 233 -33.93 -20.53 -17.58
CA PRO A 233 -33.46 -21.85 -17.17
C PRO A 233 -32.17 -22.27 -17.86
N ASP A 234 -32.03 -21.96 -19.15
CA ASP A 234 -30.92 -22.32 -20.02
C ASP A 234 -29.92 -21.17 -20.26
N ALA A 235 -30.00 -20.09 -19.48
CA ALA A 235 -29.06 -18.96 -19.58
C ALA A 235 -27.60 -19.42 -19.38
N SER A 236 -26.69 -18.78 -20.12
CA SER A 236 -25.25 -19.03 -20.11
C SER A 236 -24.47 -17.73 -19.88
N ASN A 237 -23.14 -17.80 -19.83
CA ASN A 237 -22.27 -16.61 -19.68
C ASN A 237 -22.29 -15.64 -20.86
N VAL A 238 -22.91 -16.02 -22.00
CA VAL A 238 -22.98 -15.21 -23.23
C VAL A 238 -24.39 -15.02 -23.76
N SER A 239 -25.41 -15.67 -23.16
CA SER A 239 -26.80 -15.61 -23.62
C SER A 239 -27.78 -15.60 -22.46
N SER A 240 -28.84 -14.78 -22.57
CA SER A 240 -29.95 -14.73 -21.62
C SER A 240 -30.84 -15.97 -21.66
N GLY A 241 -30.65 -16.88 -22.63
CA GLY A 241 -31.39 -18.13 -22.81
C GLY A 241 -32.19 -18.18 -24.13
N SER A 242 -32.95 -19.25 -24.34
CA SER A 242 -33.75 -19.49 -25.57
C SER A 242 -35.21 -19.03 -25.49
N VAL A 243 -35.68 -18.65 -24.31
CA VAL A 243 -37.04 -18.15 -24.08
C VAL A 243 -37.17 -16.71 -24.58
N SER A 244 -38.33 -16.38 -25.15
CA SER A 244 -38.61 -15.01 -25.57
C SER A 244 -38.52 -14.04 -24.38
N PRO A 245 -37.78 -12.91 -24.49
CA PRO A 245 -37.51 -12.02 -23.36
C PRO A 245 -38.75 -11.51 -22.62
N ASN A 246 -39.86 -11.26 -23.34
CA ASN A 246 -41.09 -10.75 -22.74
C ASN A 246 -42.27 -11.73 -22.89
N ASN A 247 -42.02 -13.04 -22.95
CA ASN A 247 -43.06 -14.05 -22.97
C ASN A 247 -42.54 -15.35 -22.31
N PRO A 248 -42.58 -15.47 -20.98
CA PRO A 248 -41.99 -16.58 -20.25
C PRO A 248 -42.73 -17.91 -20.50
N GLY A 249 -44.00 -17.87 -20.93
CA GLY A 249 -44.82 -19.07 -21.11
C GLY A 249 -44.94 -19.86 -19.80
N THR A 250 -44.46 -21.11 -19.83
CA THR A 250 -44.39 -22.01 -18.67
C THR A 250 -43.00 -22.05 -18.02
N ASN A 251 -42.03 -21.30 -18.54
CA ASN A 251 -40.67 -21.30 -18.00
C ASN A 251 -40.63 -20.51 -16.70
N GLY A 252 -40.02 -21.10 -15.67
CA GLY A 252 -39.72 -20.43 -14.41
C GLY A 252 -38.40 -19.67 -14.49
N ALA A 253 -38.29 -18.58 -13.73
CA ALA A 253 -37.04 -17.83 -13.61
C ALA A 253 -36.07 -18.56 -12.67
N ALA A 254 -34.84 -18.81 -13.11
CA ALA A 254 -33.76 -19.34 -12.28
C ALA A 254 -32.95 -18.21 -11.61
N SER A 255 -32.10 -18.52 -10.64
CA SER A 255 -31.13 -17.59 -10.03
C SER A 255 -29.78 -18.29 -9.99
N LYS A 256 -28.95 -18.09 -11.02
CA LYS A 256 -27.69 -18.81 -11.22
C LYS A 256 -26.49 -17.84 -11.25
N PRO A 257 -25.32 -18.28 -10.75
CA PRO A 257 -24.08 -17.51 -10.91
C PRO A 257 -23.64 -17.47 -12.38
N HIS A 258 -22.97 -16.38 -12.79
CA HIS A 258 -22.17 -16.29 -14.02
C HIS A 258 -22.96 -16.47 -15.34
N VAL A 259 -24.25 -16.15 -15.33
CA VAL A 259 -25.10 -16.16 -16.53
C VAL A 259 -25.59 -14.76 -16.87
N VAL A 260 -26.01 -14.55 -18.12
CA VAL A 260 -26.64 -13.30 -18.54
C VAL A 260 -28.04 -13.21 -17.91
N PRO A 261 -28.38 -12.11 -17.22
CA PRO A 261 -29.70 -11.91 -16.63
C PRO A 261 -30.83 -11.89 -17.67
N TRP A 262 -32.05 -12.19 -17.21
CA TRP A 262 -33.25 -12.06 -18.02
C TRP A 262 -33.67 -10.58 -18.08
N THR A 263 -33.28 -9.89 -19.15
CA THR A 263 -33.64 -8.49 -19.43
C THR A 263 -34.86 -8.38 -20.35
N ASP A 264 -35.38 -7.16 -20.51
CA ASP A 264 -36.49 -6.84 -21.43
C ASP A 264 -37.82 -7.56 -21.14
N ILE A 265 -38.03 -7.92 -19.87
CA ILE A 265 -39.28 -8.50 -19.36
C ILE A 265 -40.09 -7.44 -18.60
N ASN A 266 -41.38 -7.34 -18.89
CA ASN A 266 -42.29 -6.43 -18.18
C ASN A 266 -42.75 -7.00 -16.83
N TRP A 267 -43.36 -6.18 -15.99
CA TRP A 267 -43.77 -6.56 -14.64
C TRP A 267 -44.71 -7.78 -14.60
N GLY A 268 -45.71 -7.84 -15.49
CA GLY A 268 -46.69 -8.93 -15.50
C GLY A 268 -46.05 -10.26 -15.88
N ASN A 269 -45.19 -10.25 -16.89
CA ASN A 269 -44.44 -11.42 -17.33
C ASN A 269 -43.35 -11.82 -16.32
N ALA A 270 -42.70 -10.86 -15.66
CA ALA A 270 -41.74 -11.14 -14.59
C ALA A 270 -42.43 -11.88 -13.43
N LYS A 271 -43.62 -11.41 -13.02
CA LYS A 271 -44.43 -12.10 -12.01
C LYS A 271 -44.76 -13.53 -12.45
N GLN A 272 -45.22 -13.72 -13.69
CA GLN A 272 -45.51 -15.05 -14.23
C GLN A 272 -44.29 -15.96 -14.21
N ALA A 273 -43.10 -15.46 -14.57
CA ALA A 273 -41.86 -16.23 -14.55
C ALA A 273 -41.47 -16.68 -13.13
N ILE A 274 -41.71 -15.86 -12.11
CA ILE A 274 -41.50 -16.25 -10.70
C ILE A 274 -42.52 -17.29 -10.25
N GLU A 275 -43.80 -17.11 -10.59
CA GLU A 275 -44.88 -18.06 -10.24
C GLU A 275 -44.66 -19.45 -10.87
N ASN A 276 -44.03 -19.50 -12.05
CA ASN A 276 -43.73 -20.74 -12.76
C ASN A 276 -42.57 -21.57 -12.15
N ARG A 277 -41.85 -21.10 -11.12
CA ARG A 277 -40.66 -21.79 -10.58
C ARG A 277 -40.93 -23.24 -10.14
N GLY A 278 -42.10 -23.52 -9.56
CA GLY A 278 -42.52 -24.88 -9.17
C GLY A 278 -43.43 -25.57 -10.20
N GLY A 279 -43.42 -25.13 -11.46
CA GLY A 279 -44.26 -25.68 -12.52
C GLY A 279 -45.77 -25.47 -12.31
N ALA A 280 -46.60 -26.24 -13.04
CA ALA A 280 -48.06 -26.12 -13.01
C ALA A 280 -48.68 -26.37 -11.62
N ALA A 281 -47.98 -27.08 -10.73
CA ALA A 281 -48.43 -27.40 -9.38
C ALA A 281 -48.55 -26.16 -8.47
N ASN A 282 -47.76 -25.10 -8.68
CA ASN A 282 -47.86 -23.85 -7.91
C ASN A 282 -49.07 -22.97 -8.27
N ARG A 283 -49.83 -23.30 -9.33
CA ARG A 283 -51.09 -22.60 -9.67
C ARG A 283 -52.31 -23.19 -8.94
N LYS A 284 -52.17 -24.29 -8.20
CA LYS A 284 -53.27 -24.83 -7.39
C LYS A 284 -53.46 -23.94 -6.16
N SER A 285 -54.29 -22.91 -6.28
CA SER A 285 -54.99 -22.39 -5.09
C SER A 285 -55.88 -23.53 -4.60
N GLY A 286 -55.56 -24.08 -3.41
CA GLY A 286 -56.48 -25.01 -2.76
C GLY A 286 -57.83 -24.33 -2.60
N THR A 287 -58.93 -25.04 -2.89
CA THR A 287 -60.24 -24.58 -2.45
C THR A 287 -60.23 -24.58 -0.92
N CYS A 288 -60.43 -23.42 -0.30
CA CYS A 288 -60.83 -23.38 1.09
C CYS A 288 -62.23 -24.02 1.18
N THR A 289 -62.29 -25.27 1.62
CA THR A 289 -63.50 -25.87 2.18
C THR A 289 -63.57 -25.57 3.66
#